data_AF-A0A9D2HNS8-F1
#
_entry.id   AF-A0A9D2HNS8-F1
#
_cell.length_a   1.000
_cell.length_b   1.000
_cell.length_c   1.000
_cell.angle_alpha   90.00
_cell.angle_beta   90.00
_cell.angle_gamma   90.00
#
_symmetry.space_group_name_H-M   'P 1'
#
loop_
_entity.id
_entity.type
_entity.pdbx_description
1 polymer ?
#
loop_
_entity_poly.entity_id
_entity_poly.type
_entity_poly.pdbx_seq_one_letter_code
_entity_poly.pdbx_strand_id
1 'polypeptide(L)'
;MASGGSIACIRHFCLECQGGSPKGVRECPDTACPLWPWRMAAAQPGAEALWRGPDAARRALREIRRQCLACAGGRREVRQCAAREACPLWRWRFGVRPRTYRAVRQRFFAPKPLSLLD
;
A
#
# COMPACT_ATOMS: atom_id res chain seq x y z
N MET A 1 6.07 -16.37 3.30
CA MET A 1 5.21 -15.26 3.78
C MET A 1 4.15 -14.98 2.72
N ALA A 2 2.88 -15.15 3.07
CA ALA A 2 1.75 -15.07 2.14
C ALA A 2 1.77 -13.74 1.37
N SER A 3 1.74 -13.82 0.04
CA SER A 3 1.59 -12.65 -0.83
C SER A 3 0.13 -12.19 -0.78
N GLY A 4 -0.30 -11.64 0.35
CA GLY A 4 -1.62 -11.04 0.50
C GLY A 4 -1.80 -9.88 -0.49
N GLY A 5 -2.99 -9.75 -1.06
CA GLY A 5 -3.33 -8.60 -1.91
C GLY A 5 -3.19 -7.26 -1.16
N SER A 6 -3.18 -6.14 -1.89
CA SER A 6 -3.07 -4.78 -1.31
C SER A 6 -4.05 -4.54 -0.16
N ILE A 7 -5.27 -5.05 -0.33
CA ILE A 7 -6.34 -5.00 0.66
C ILE A 7 -5.99 -5.74 1.97
N ALA A 8 -5.50 -6.98 1.88
CA ALA A 8 -5.10 -7.75 3.06
C ALA A 8 -3.97 -7.05 3.83
N CYS A 9 -3.10 -6.34 3.13
CA CYS A 9 -1.99 -5.63 3.77
C CYS A 9 -2.40 -4.32 4.44
N ILE A 10 -3.48 -3.67 3.96
CA ILE A 10 -4.10 -2.58 4.70
C ILE A 10 -4.63 -3.10 6.04
N ARG A 11 -5.34 -4.22 6.05
CA ARG A 11 -5.88 -4.81 7.29
C ARG A 11 -4.77 -5.18 8.26
N HIS A 12 -3.68 -5.77 7.76
CA HIS A 12 -2.51 -6.08 8.57
C HIS A 12 -1.87 -4.82 9.16
N PHE A 13 -1.68 -3.77 8.34
CA PHE A 13 -1.18 -2.49 8.81
C PHE A 13 -2.07 -1.86 9.88
N CYS A 14 -3.39 -1.85 9.69
CA CYS A 14 -4.31 -1.29 10.68
C CYS A 14 -4.23 -2.05 12.01
N LEU A 15 -4.06 -3.37 11.97
CA LEU A 15 -3.89 -4.18 13.18
C LEU A 15 -2.60 -3.79 13.93
N GLU A 16 -1.46 -3.70 13.25
CA GLU A 16 -0.20 -3.25 13.86
C GLU A 16 -0.28 -1.81 14.37
N CYS A 17 -0.89 -0.90 13.60
CA CYS A 17 -1.11 0.49 13.98
C CYS A 17 -1.92 0.64 15.27
N GLN A 18 -2.83 -0.30 15.54
CA GLN A 18 -3.65 -0.34 16.76
C GLN A 18 -3.07 -1.30 17.82
N GLY A 19 -1.76 -1.55 17.78
CA GLY A 19 -1.06 -2.36 18.79
C GLY A 19 -1.50 -3.82 18.82
N GLY A 20 -1.94 -4.37 17.69
CA GLY A 20 -2.46 -5.74 17.61
C GLY A 20 -3.90 -5.91 18.09
N SER A 21 -4.64 -4.83 18.37
CA SER A 21 -6.01 -4.89 18.90
C SER A 21 -7.08 -4.82 17.81
N PRO A 22 -7.85 -5.90 17.53
CA PRO A 22 -8.99 -5.84 16.61
C PRO A 22 -10.09 -4.89 17.09
N LYS A 23 -10.23 -4.72 18.41
CA LYS A 23 -11.14 -3.73 19.01
C LYS A 23 -10.66 -2.31 18.66
N GLY A 24 -9.36 -2.02 18.82
CA GLY A 24 -8.77 -0.74 18.42
C GLY A 24 -8.97 -0.44 16.93
N VAL A 25 -8.85 -1.44 16.05
CA VAL A 25 -9.15 -1.26 14.61
C VAL A 25 -10.61 -0.86 14.38
N ARG A 26 -11.57 -1.50 15.07
CA ARG A 26 -12.99 -1.15 14.96
C ARG A 26 -13.27 0.28 15.44
N GLU A 27 -12.70 0.62 16.59
CA GLU A 27 -12.93 1.88 17.31
C GLU A 27 -11.99 3.02 16.91
N CYS A 28 -11.13 2.81 15.91
CA CYS A 28 -10.18 3.81 15.44
C CYS A 28 -10.90 5.12 15.06
N PRO A 29 -10.58 6.24 15.74
CA PRO A 29 -11.31 7.50 15.57
C PRO A 29 -10.85 8.31 14.36
N ASP A 30 -9.73 7.94 13.74
CA ASP A 30 -9.11 8.69 12.65
C ASP A 30 -9.83 8.45 11.31
N THR A 31 -11.02 9.05 11.18
CA THR A 31 -11.84 8.98 9.96
C THR A 31 -11.20 9.69 8.76
N ALA A 32 -10.22 10.55 8.99
CA ALA A 32 -9.45 11.23 7.95
C ALA A 32 -8.33 10.35 7.36
N CYS A 33 -7.94 9.28 8.06
CA CYS A 33 -6.96 8.32 7.56
C CYS A 33 -7.42 7.73 6.22
N PRO A 34 -6.58 7.78 5.15
CA PRO A 34 -6.90 7.18 3.86
C PRO A 34 -7.28 5.69 3.94
N LEU A 35 -6.77 4.97 4.94
CA LEU A 35 -7.04 3.55 5.15
C LEU A 35 -8.27 3.27 6.02
N TRP A 36 -8.89 4.30 6.60
CA TRP A 36 -10.04 4.12 7.50
C TRP A 36 -11.20 3.35 6.84
N PRO A 37 -11.62 3.64 5.59
CA PRO A 37 -12.66 2.86 4.89
C PRO A 37 -12.21 1.42 4.58
N TRP A 38 -10.90 1.20 4.59
CA TRP A 38 -10.25 -0.06 4.22
C TRP A 38 -9.93 -0.95 5.44
N ARG A 39 -10.11 -0.45 6.66
CA ARG A 39 -9.64 -1.15 7.87
C ARG A 39 -10.49 -2.39 8.23
N MET A 40 -11.78 -2.36 7.89
CA MET A 40 -12.78 -3.36 8.34
C MET A 40 -13.40 -4.20 7.21
N ALA A 41 -12.82 -4.23 6.00
CA ALA A 41 -13.44 -4.95 4.87
C ALA A 41 -14.84 -4.46 4.51
N ALA A 42 -15.57 -5.28 3.75
CA ALA A 42 -16.96 -5.04 3.38
C ALA A 42 -17.94 -5.09 4.59
N ALA A 43 -17.45 -5.13 5.83
CA ALA A 43 -18.28 -5.08 7.03
C ALA A 43 -18.67 -3.64 7.43
N GLN A 44 -18.16 -2.61 6.72
CA GLN A 44 -18.54 -1.22 6.94
C GLN A 44 -19.74 -0.84 6.06
N PRO A 45 -20.86 -0.37 6.64
CA PRO A 45 -22.00 0.11 5.87
C PRO A 45 -21.59 1.18 4.87
N GLY A 46 -21.98 1.03 3.60
CA GLY A 46 -21.68 1.99 2.53
C GLY A 46 -20.28 1.89 1.93
N ALA A 47 -19.43 0.99 2.45
CA ALA A 47 -18.11 0.74 1.87
C ALA A 47 -18.15 -0.31 0.74
N GLU A 48 -19.27 -1.01 0.50
CA GLU A 48 -19.34 -2.16 -0.42
C GLU A 48 -18.78 -1.83 -1.82
N ALA A 49 -19.08 -0.63 -2.34
CA ALA A 49 -18.59 -0.19 -3.64
C ALA A 49 -17.05 -0.07 -3.71
N LEU A 50 -16.38 0.25 -2.59
CA LEU A 50 -14.92 0.33 -2.53
C LEU A 50 -14.29 -1.06 -2.63
N TRP A 51 -14.90 -2.05 -1.97
CA TRP A 51 -14.40 -3.41 -1.80
C TRP A 51 -14.77 -4.37 -2.94
N ARG A 52 -15.85 -4.09 -3.68
CA ARG A 52 -16.34 -4.96 -4.75
C ARG A 52 -15.76 -4.62 -6.12
N GLY A 53 -15.78 -5.62 -6.99
CA GLY A 53 -15.38 -5.48 -8.39
C GLY A 53 -13.87 -5.59 -8.62
N PRO A 54 -13.46 -5.72 -9.90
CA PRO A 54 -12.08 -6.01 -10.29
C PRO A 54 -11.08 -4.91 -9.91
N ASP A 55 -11.58 -3.70 -9.62
CA ASP A 55 -10.79 -2.50 -9.37
C ASP A 55 -10.48 -2.24 -7.89
N ALA A 56 -11.05 -3.02 -6.97
CA ALA A 56 -10.86 -2.82 -5.53
C ALA A 56 -9.37 -2.81 -5.14
N ALA A 57 -8.59 -3.74 -5.71
CA ALA A 57 -7.15 -3.79 -5.48
C ALA A 57 -6.42 -2.52 -5.96
N ARG A 58 -6.87 -1.92 -7.07
CA ARG A 58 -6.29 -0.68 -7.62
C ARG A 58 -6.66 0.53 -6.77
N ARG A 59 -7.89 0.60 -6.27
CA ARG A 59 -8.34 1.62 -5.31
C ARG A 59 -7.54 1.54 -4.00
N ALA A 60 -7.38 0.33 -3.45
CA ALA A 60 -6.55 0.11 -2.26
C ALA A 60 -5.10 0.61 -2.45
N LEU A 61 -4.48 0.36 -3.61
CA LEU A 61 -3.13 0.88 -3.89
C LEU A 61 -3.06 2.41 -3.86
N ARG A 62 -4.11 3.12 -4.32
CA ARG A 62 -4.16 4.59 -4.25
C ARG A 62 -4.21 5.08 -2.81
N GLU A 63 -4.99 4.44 -1.96
CA GLU A 63 -5.08 4.82 -0.55
C GLU A 63 -3.81 4.47 0.23
N ILE A 64 -3.16 3.33 -0.07
CA ILE A 64 -1.83 3.03 0.46
C ILE A 64 -0.83 4.14 0.09
N ARG A 65 -0.88 4.63 -1.16
CA ARG A 65 0.00 5.72 -1.58
C ARG A 65 -0.25 7.00 -0.80
N ARG A 66 -1.52 7.36 -0.57
CA ARG A 66 -1.91 8.52 0.24
C ARG A 66 -1.44 8.36 1.69
N GLN A 67 -1.65 7.19 2.29
CA GLN A 67 -1.16 6.90 3.63
C GLN A 67 0.37 7.04 3.73
N CYS A 68 1.11 6.49 2.76
CA CYS A 68 2.57 6.62 2.78
C CYS A 68 3.04 8.07 2.58
N LEU A 69 2.31 8.90 1.80
CA LEU A 69 2.60 10.33 1.69
C LEU A 69 2.39 11.05 3.03
N ALA A 70 1.24 10.82 3.66
CA ALA A 70 0.90 11.43 4.94
C ALA A 70 1.88 11.00 6.05
N CYS A 71 2.23 9.72 6.10
CA CYS A 71 3.13 9.16 7.11
C CYS A 71 4.59 9.60 6.94
N ALA A 72 5.13 9.58 5.72
CA ALA A 72 6.54 9.90 5.50
C ALA A 72 6.80 11.41 5.28
N GLY A 73 5.78 12.21 4.97
CA GLY A 73 5.90 13.65 4.73
C GLY A 73 6.05 14.05 3.25
N GLY A 74 6.32 13.12 2.33
CA GLY A 74 6.45 13.48 0.92
C GLY A 74 6.96 12.39 -0.01
N ARG A 75 7.11 12.75 -1.29
CA ARG A 75 7.54 11.81 -2.35
C ARG A 75 8.99 11.35 -2.16
N ARG A 76 9.86 12.24 -1.69
CA ARG A 76 11.29 11.95 -1.47
C ARG A 76 11.45 11.00 -0.27
N GLU A 77 10.70 11.26 0.78
CA GLU A 77 10.71 10.54 2.05
C GLU A 77 10.11 9.13 1.85
N VAL A 78 9.04 8.98 1.07
CA VAL A 78 8.52 7.65 0.68
C VAL A 78 9.58 6.81 -0.05
N ARG A 79 10.41 7.43 -0.90
CA ARG A 79 11.49 6.69 -1.60
C ARG A 79 12.56 6.21 -0.63
N GLN A 80 12.85 7.01 0.39
CA GLN A 80 13.90 6.76 1.40
C GLN A 80 13.41 5.97 2.62
N CYS A 81 12.10 5.70 2.73
CA CYS A 81 11.52 4.98 3.85
C CYS A 81 12.25 3.65 4.15
N ALA A 82 12.82 3.55 5.35
CA ALA A 82 13.61 2.41 5.82
C ALA A 82 12.77 1.28 6.45
N ALA A 83 11.46 1.44 6.58
CA ALA A 83 10.56 0.48 7.25
C ALA A 83 10.28 -0.80 6.43
N ARG A 84 11.22 -1.24 5.59
CA ARG A 84 11.04 -2.32 4.62
C ARG A 84 10.57 -3.63 5.25
N GLU A 85 11.19 -4.00 6.35
CA GLU A 85 10.95 -5.27 7.02
C GLU A 85 9.90 -5.14 8.13
N ALA A 86 9.54 -3.92 8.52
CA ALA A 86 8.65 -3.64 9.66
C ALA A 86 7.29 -3.06 9.27
N CYS A 87 7.12 -2.50 8.05
CA CYS A 87 5.87 -1.89 7.64
C CYS A 87 5.14 -2.76 6.60
N PRO A 88 3.93 -3.26 6.92
CA PRO A 88 3.13 -4.05 5.99
C PRO A 88 2.84 -3.33 4.68
N LEU A 89 2.77 -2.00 4.67
CA LEU A 89 2.48 -1.24 3.44
C LEU A 89 3.70 -1.06 2.52
N TRP A 90 4.92 -1.34 2.99
CA TRP A 90 6.15 -0.86 2.34
C TRP A 90 6.29 -1.32 0.88
N ARG A 91 5.89 -2.56 0.58
CA ARG A 91 5.95 -3.13 -0.78
C ARG A 91 5.00 -2.43 -1.77
N TRP A 92 3.97 -1.75 -1.26
CA TRP A 92 2.93 -1.05 -2.03
C TRP A 92 3.01 0.47 -1.90
N ARG A 93 4.01 1.02 -1.17
CA ARG A 93 4.13 2.45 -0.85
C ARG A 93 4.13 3.41 -2.05
N PHE A 94 4.43 2.89 -3.25
CA PHE A 94 4.40 3.65 -4.49
C PHE A 94 3.05 3.64 -5.21
N GLY A 95 2.01 3.03 -4.62
CA GLY A 95 0.66 2.98 -5.21
C GLY A 95 0.54 2.11 -6.45
N VAL A 96 1.49 1.18 -6.63
CA VAL A 96 1.52 0.25 -7.75
C VAL A 96 1.83 -1.15 -7.25
N ARG A 97 1.51 -2.17 -8.06
CA ARG A 97 1.89 -3.55 -7.74
C ARG A 97 3.42 -3.67 -7.73
N PRO A 98 4.03 -4.48 -6.85
CA PRO A 98 5.48 -4.68 -6.82
C PRO A 98 6.06 -5.13 -8.17
N ARG A 99 5.32 -5.96 -8.93
CA ARG A 99 5.71 -6.37 -10.29
C ARG A 99 5.76 -5.18 -11.25
N THR A 100 4.74 -4.31 -11.21
CA THR A 100 4.70 -3.09 -12.03
C THR A 100 5.86 -2.15 -11.68
N TYR A 101 6.14 -1.96 -10.38
CA TYR A 101 7.27 -1.14 -9.96
C TYR A 101 8.61 -1.67 -10.50
N ARG A 102 8.85 -2.99 -10.40
CA ARG A 102 10.06 -3.63 -10.93
C ARG A 102 10.18 -3.45 -12.44
N ALA A 103 9.10 -3.68 -13.19
CA ALA A 103 9.09 -3.51 -14.64
C ALA A 103 9.40 -2.07 -15.06
N VAL A 104 8.79 -1.08 -14.39
CA VAL A 104 9.07 0.35 -14.63
C VAL A 104 10.53 0.66 -14.28
N ARG A 105 11.02 0.22 -13.13
CA ARG A 105 12.43 0.44 -12.73
C ARG A 105 13.40 -0.15 -13.74
N GLN A 106 13.16 -1.36 -14.20
CA GLN A 106 13.99 -2.01 -15.22
C GLN A 106 13.96 -1.21 -16.53
N ARG A 107 12.79 -0.77 -17.00
CA ARG A 107 12.67 0.00 -18.24
C ARG A 107 13.47 1.32 -18.22
N PHE A 108 13.45 2.05 -17.11
CA PHE A 108 14.06 3.38 -17.04
C PHE A 108 15.51 3.38 -16.54
N PHE A 109 15.91 2.36 -15.77
CA PHE A 109 17.20 2.35 -15.07
C PHE A 109 18.06 1.10 -15.35
N ALA A 110 17.61 0.18 -16.21
CA ALA A 110 18.49 -0.90 -16.64
C ALA A 110 19.70 -0.31 -17.41
N PRO A 111 20.89 -0.90 -17.25
CA PRO A 111 22.02 -0.59 -18.11
C PRO A 111 21.61 -0.75 -19.57
N LYS A 112 21.94 0.23 -20.43
CA LYS A 112 21.79 0.04 -21.86
C LYS A 112 22.80 -1.03 -22.30
N PRO A 113 22.40 -2.03 -23.11
CA PRO A 113 23.37 -2.95 -23.67
C PRO A 113 24.38 -2.12 -24.48
N LEU A 114 25.65 -2.27 -24.16
CA LEU A 114 26.72 -1.76 -25.00
C LEU A 114 26.69 -2.61 -26.28
N SER A 115 26.26 -2.02 -27.40
CA SER A 115 26.40 -2.68 -28.70
C SER A 115 27.86 -2.58 -29.11
N LEU A 116 28.63 -3.62 -28.80
CA LEU A 116 29.91 -3.87 -29.43
C LEU A 116 29.60 -4.60 -30.75
N LEU A 117 29.07 -3.86 -31.72
CA LEU A 117 29.03 -4.32 -33.11
C LEU A 117 29.99 -3.42 -33.88
N ASP A 118 31.16 -4.04 -34.12
CA ASP A 118 32.25 -3.85 -35.09
C ASP A 118 32.37 -2.52 -35.86
#